data_AF-A0AAU7C6D9-F1
#
_entry.id   AF-A0AAU7C6D9-F1
#
_cell.length_a   1.000
_cell.length_b   1.000
_cell.length_c   1.000
_cell.angle_alpha   90.00
_cell.angle_beta   90.00
_cell.angle_gamma   90.00
#
_symmetry.space_group_name_H-M   'P 1'
#
loop_
_entity.id
_entity.type
_entity.pdbx_description
1 polymer ?
#
loop_
_entity_poly.entity_id
_entity_poly.type
_entity_poly.pdbx_seq_one_letter_code
_entity_poly.pdbx_strand_id
1 'polypeptide(L)'
;MAVLSNTLVRDLEETPPAYSGRGRYPMNPFSRLDRWCGQLPESAWTTIEVRDAEKGPLKVDVVKRRVQARSPTGGTGPEELLFIMRERQSDEKFKHDYYLSNTMSETLLKELARVAKAEHRVEECFKRAKSESGLGTIK
;
A
#
# COMPACT_ATOMS: atom_id res chain seq x y z
N MET A 1 -3.78 6.87 3.69
CA MET A 1 -5.14 6.31 3.45
C MET A 1 -5.00 4.84 3.07
N ALA A 2 -5.77 3.95 3.69
CA ALA A 2 -5.78 2.53 3.32
C ALA A 2 -6.39 2.33 1.93
N VAL A 3 -5.80 1.45 1.12
CA VAL A 3 -6.22 1.18 -0.25
C VAL A 3 -6.41 -0.32 -0.50
N LEU A 4 -7.16 -0.64 -1.53
CA LEU A 4 -7.42 -2.03 -1.91
C LEU A 4 -6.21 -2.63 -2.64
N SER A 5 -6.04 -3.94 -2.51
CA SER A 5 -4.97 -4.72 -3.14
C SER A 5 -5.04 -4.72 -4.67
N ASN A 6 -6.20 -4.43 -5.26
CA ASN A 6 -6.39 -4.31 -6.71
C ASN A 6 -6.08 -2.90 -7.26
N THR A 7 -5.64 -1.95 -6.42
CA THR A 7 -5.22 -0.61 -6.84
C THR A 7 -4.09 -0.71 -7.88
N LEU A 8 -4.19 0.06 -8.96
CA LEU A 8 -3.16 0.12 -9.99
C LEU A 8 -2.11 1.17 -9.61
N VAL A 9 -0.86 0.73 -9.49
CA VAL A 9 0.29 1.59 -9.16
C VAL A 9 1.40 1.43 -10.20
N ARG A 10 2.15 2.49 -10.41
CA ARG A 10 3.43 2.48 -11.12
C ARG A 10 4.52 2.76 -10.11
N ASP A 11 5.49 1.86 -9.97
CA ASP A 11 6.68 2.12 -9.17
C ASP A 11 7.59 3.13 -9.89
N LEU A 12 7.95 4.20 -9.20
CA LEU A 12 8.84 5.25 -9.69
C LEU A 12 10.31 5.00 -9.31
N GLU A 13 10.55 4.05 -8.42
CA GLU A 13 11.90 3.70 -7.94
C GLU A 13 12.44 2.43 -8.61
N GLU A 14 11.56 1.66 -9.27
CA GLU A 14 11.96 0.56 -10.15
C GLU A 14 12.67 1.09 -11.40
N THR A 15 13.74 0.39 -11.81
CA THR A 15 14.52 0.78 -12.98
C THR A 15 13.63 0.69 -14.24
N PRO A 16 13.46 1.79 -14.98
CA PRO A 16 12.61 1.79 -16.16
C PRO A 16 13.16 0.88 -17.26
N PRO A 17 12.29 0.31 -18.12
CA PRO A 17 12.71 -0.64 -19.13
C PRO A 17 13.71 -0.02 -20.11
N ALA A 18 14.59 -0.85 -20.67
CA ALA A 18 15.65 -0.41 -21.57
C ALA A 18 15.09 0.40 -22.75
N TYR A 19 15.63 1.60 -22.93
CA TYR A 19 15.20 2.50 -23.98
C TYR A 19 15.77 2.08 -25.35
N SER A 20 14.91 1.85 -26.34
CA SER A 20 15.30 1.30 -27.64
C SER A 20 14.86 2.13 -28.86
N GLY A 21 14.49 3.42 -28.69
CA GLY A 21 13.88 4.21 -29.77
C GLY A 21 14.26 5.70 -29.87
N ARG A 22 13.49 6.46 -30.66
CA ARG A 22 13.44 7.93 -30.71
C ARG A 22 12.05 8.37 -30.23
N GLY A 23 11.92 8.79 -28.97
CA GLY A 23 10.65 9.18 -28.36
C GLY A 23 10.77 9.47 -26.85
N ARG A 24 9.63 9.60 -26.16
CA ARG A 24 9.63 9.78 -24.69
C ARG A 24 10.20 8.54 -24.01
N TYR A 25 11.07 8.75 -23.02
CA TYR A 25 11.65 7.67 -22.22
C TYR A 25 10.54 6.82 -21.57
N PRO A 26 10.60 5.47 -21.67
CA PRO A 26 9.54 4.62 -21.19
C PRO A 26 9.44 4.68 -19.67
N MET A 27 8.21 4.79 -19.17
CA MET A 27 7.90 4.67 -17.75
C MET A 27 7.48 3.24 -17.44
N ASN A 28 7.68 2.80 -16.19
CA ASN A 28 7.18 1.49 -15.75
C ASN A 28 5.67 1.37 -16.00
N PRO A 29 5.16 0.20 -16.40
CA PRO A 29 3.73 -0.01 -16.57
C PRO A 29 3.00 0.10 -15.23
N PHE A 30 1.71 0.39 -15.27
CA PHE A 30 0.87 0.25 -14.09
C PHE A 30 0.62 -1.24 -13.81
N SER A 31 0.82 -1.65 -12.57
CA SER A 31 0.59 -3.01 -12.08
C SER A 31 -0.39 -3.00 -10.92
N ARG A 32 -1.15 -4.09 -10.76
CA ARG A 32 -1.97 -4.28 -9.56
C ARG A 32 -1.08 -4.44 -8.35
N LEU A 33 -1.46 -3.80 -7.25
CA LEU A 33 -0.69 -3.77 -6.01
C LEU A 33 -0.36 -5.16 -5.49
N ASP A 34 -1.33 -6.08 -5.50
CA ASP A 34 -1.13 -7.48 -5.07
C ASP A 34 -0.07 -8.20 -5.89
N ARG A 35 -0.09 -8.03 -7.22
CA ARG A 35 0.86 -8.67 -8.13
C ARG A 35 2.24 -8.05 -8.04
N TRP A 36 2.29 -6.73 -7.93
CA TRP A 36 3.55 -6.00 -7.78
C TRP A 36 4.21 -6.36 -6.44
N CYS A 37 3.44 -6.37 -5.35
CA CYS A 37 3.90 -6.78 -4.02
C CYS A 37 4.43 -8.22 -4.02
N GLY A 38 3.75 -9.15 -4.71
CA GLY A 38 4.19 -10.54 -4.84
C GLY A 38 5.48 -10.75 -5.66
N GLN A 39 5.95 -9.72 -6.38
CA GLN A 39 7.21 -9.76 -7.13
C GLN A 39 8.39 -9.16 -6.35
N LEU A 40 8.13 -8.53 -5.20
CA LEU A 40 9.19 -7.94 -4.39
C LEU A 40 10.08 -9.03 -3.79
N PRO A 41 11.42 -8.92 -3.94
CA PRO A 41 12.33 -9.85 -3.29
C PRO A 41 12.28 -9.66 -1.78
N GLU A 42 12.61 -10.70 -1.01
CA GLU A 42 12.67 -10.63 0.46
C GLU A 42 13.59 -9.50 0.96
N SER A 43 14.65 -9.18 0.20
CA SER A 43 15.57 -8.07 0.51
C SER A 43 14.96 -6.67 0.39
N ALA A 44 13.78 -6.53 -0.24
CA ALA A 44 13.06 -5.26 -0.29
C ALA A 44 12.30 -4.98 1.01
N TRP A 45 12.03 -6.01 1.82
CA TRP A 45 11.26 -5.92 3.05
C TRP A 45 12.17 -5.57 4.23
N THR A 46 11.67 -4.73 5.13
CA THR A 46 12.33 -4.41 6.39
C THR A 46 11.46 -4.91 7.54
N THR A 47 11.97 -5.82 8.36
CA THR A 47 11.28 -6.30 9.55
C THR A 47 11.36 -5.26 10.66
N ILE A 48 10.22 -4.93 11.25
CA ILE A 48 10.11 -4.05 12.43
C ILE A 48 9.36 -4.77 13.55
N GLU A 49 9.79 -4.55 14.78
CA GLU A 49 9.11 -5.04 15.99
C GLU A 49 8.14 -3.98 16.50
N VAL A 50 6.84 -4.22 16.34
CA VAL A 50 5.77 -3.38 16.86
C VAL A 50 5.32 -3.96 18.20
N ARG A 51 5.53 -3.22 19.29
CA ARG A 51 5.06 -3.68 20.61
C ARG A 51 3.55 -3.50 20.71
N ASP A 52 2.82 -4.61 20.64
CA ASP A 52 1.43 -4.63 21.06
C ASP A 52 1.38 -4.71 22.60
N ALA A 53 0.62 -3.80 23.21
CA ALA A 53 0.57 -3.69 24.66
C ALA A 53 -0.23 -4.85 25.31
N GLU A 54 -1.01 -5.60 24.53
CA GLU A 54 -1.91 -6.64 25.01
C GLU A 54 -1.51 -8.05 24.49
N LYS A 55 -0.86 -8.16 23.33
CA LYS A 55 -0.49 -9.42 22.65
C LYS A 55 1.02 -9.69 22.55
N GLY A 56 1.88 -8.78 23.06
CA GLY A 56 3.34 -8.93 22.97
C GLY A 56 3.94 -8.35 21.69
N PRO A 57 5.27 -8.44 21.48
CA PRO A 57 5.92 -7.87 20.32
C PRO A 57 5.46 -8.57 19.03
N LEU A 58 4.80 -7.82 18.16
CA LEU A 58 4.36 -8.22 16.83
C LEU A 58 5.45 -7.87 15.81
N LYS A 59 5.95 -8.88 15.09
CA LYS A 59 6.90 -8.68 13.99
C LYS A 59 6.13 -8.49 12.70
N VAL A 60 6.33 -7.34 12.06
CA VAL A 60 5.76 -7.05 10.73
C VAL A 60 6.88 -6.70 9.77
N ASP A 61 6.73 -7.09 8.53
CA ASP A 61 7.63 -6.69 7.45
C ASP A 61 7.01 -5.53 6.69
N VAL A 62 7.81 -4.52 6.37
CA VAL A 62 7.33 -3.31 5.70
C VAL A 62 8.12 -3.00 4.44
N VAL A 63 7.44 -2.44 3.45
CA VAL A 63 8.02 -1.88 2.24
C VAL A 63 7.50 -0.46 2.06
N LYS A 64 8.40 0.44 1.66
CA LYS A 64 8.08 1.82 1.27
C LYS A 64 8.56 2.05 -0.16
N ARG A 65 7.68 2.56 -1.02
CA ARG A 65 8.01 2.95 -2.39
C ARG A 65 7.34 4.24 -2.82
N ARG A 66 8.01 5.00 -3.68
CA ARG A 66 7.37 6.13 -4.40
C ARG A 66 6.65 5.58 -5.62
N VAL A 67 5.36 5.88 -5.72
CA VAL A 67 4.49 5.36 -6.78
C VAL A 67 3.62 6.45 -7.38
N GLN A 68 3.01 6.14 -8.53
CA GLN A 68 1.83 6.85 -9.00
C GLN A 68 0.65 5.89 -9.04
N ALA A 69 -0.46 6.22 -8.38
CA ALA A 69 -1.71 5.50 -8.56
C ALA A 69 -2.49 6.05 -9.77
N ARG A 70 -3.43 5.27 -10.29
CA ARG A 70 -4.41 5.79 -11.25
C ARG A 70 -5.36 6.76 -10.55
N SER A 71 -5.63 7.89 -11.19
CA SER A 71 -6.68 8.79 -10.71
C SER A 71 -8.06 8.14 -10.92
N PRO A 72 -9.07 8.51 -10.12
CA PRO A 72 -10.45 8.03 -10.32
C PRO A 72 -11.02 8.43 -11.70
N THR A 73 -10.45 9.45 -12.34
CA THR A 73 -10.79 9.90 -13.70
C THR A 73 -10.04 9.14 -14.80
N GLY A 74 -9.24 8.13 -14.47
CA GLY A 74 -8.51 7.28 -15.43
C GLY A 74 -7.13 7.80 -15.82
N GLY A 75 -6.72 8.97 -15.33
CA GLY A 75 -5.40 9.57 -15.55
C GLY A 75 -4.30 9.00 -14.67
N THR A 76 -3.09 9.51 -14.82
CA THR A 76 -1.98 9.27 -13.87
C THR A 76 -2.16 10.24 -12.70
N GLY A 77 -2.28 9.71 -11.48
CA GLY A 77 -2.36 10.48 -10.26
C GLY A 77 -1.03 11.16 -9.89
N PRO A 78 -1.02 11.95 -8.80
CA PRO A 78 0.21 12.53 -8.27
C PRO A 78 1.22 11.45 -7.84
N GLU A 79 2.47 11.86 -7.62
CA GLU A 79 3.42 11.03 -6.89
C GLU A 79 2.96 10.87 -5.44
N GLU A 80 2.89 9.63 -4.99
CA GLU A 80 2.43 9.23 -3.68
C GLU A 80 3.40 8.24 -3.07
N LEU A 81 3.42 8.19 -1.74
CA LEU A 81 4.16 7.19 -1.00
C LEU A 81 3.28 5.98 -0.75
N LEU A 82 3.68 4.84 -1.31
CA LEU A 82 3.14 3.53 -0.99
C LEU A 82 3.86 2.95 0.22
N PHE A 83 3.07 2.52 1.18
CA PHE A 83 3.51 1.73 2.32
C PHE A 83 2.74 0.42 2.34
N ILE A 84 3.48 -0.69 2.39
CA ILE A 84 2.92 -2.03 2.53
C ILE A 84 3.42 -2.62 3.83
N MET A 85 2.51 -3.20 4.58
CA MET A 85 2.81 -4.02 5.75
C MET A 85 2.39 -5.45 5.45
N ARG A 86 3.21 -6.42 5.83
CA ARG A 86 2.80 -7.82 5.86
C ARG A 86 3.07 -8.44 7.24
N GLU A 87 2.10 -9.21 7.70
CA GLU A 87 2.17 -9.94 8.96
C GLU A 87 1.98 -11.43 8.71
N ARG A 88 2.84 -12.26 9.30
CA ARG A 88 2.71 -13.71 9.25
C ARG A 88 1.57 -14.18 10.17
N GLN A 89 0.53 -14.72 9.57
CA GLN A 89 -0.63 -15.29 10.27
C GLN A 89 -0.32 -16.72 10.76
N SER A 90 -1.14 -17.21 11.69
CA SER A 90 -1.06 -18.59 12.22
C SER A 90 -1.20 -19.68 11.15
N ASP A 91 -1.86 -19.38 10.02
CA ASP A 91 -2.03 -20.27 8.86
C ASP A 91 -0.83 -20.20 7.89
N GLU A 92 0.31 -19.66 8.32
CA GLU A 92 1.52 -19.49 7.51
C GLU A 92 1.37 -18.56 6.28
N LYS A 93 0.21 -17.94 6.12
CA LYS A 93 -0.07 -16.92 5.10
C LYS A 93 0.31 -15.53 5.60
N PHE A 94 0.66 -14.66 4.67
CA PHE A 94 0.87 -13.24 4.97
C PHE A 94 -0.41 -12.44 4.76
N LYS A 95 -0.88 -11.77 5.80
CA LYS A 95 -1.87 -10.69 5.67
C LYS A 95 -1.14 -9.46 5.18
N HIS A 96 -1.64 -8.82 4.13
CA HIS A 96 -1.05 -7.61 3.56
C HIS A 96 -1.99 -6.44 3.72
N ASP A 97 -1.46 -5.34 4.24
CA ASP A 97 -2.16 -4.07 4.41
C ASP A 97 -1.44 -2.99 3.58
N TYR A 98 -2.23 -2.20 2.85
CA TYR A 98 -1.74 -1.29 1.83
C TYR A 98 -2.19 0.14 2.11
N TYR A 99 -1.25 1.09 2.07
CA TYR A 99 -1.51 2.49 2.37
C TYR A 99 -0.85 3.41 1.34
N LEU A 100 -1.59 4.42 0.88
CA LEU A 100 -1.07 5.53 0.08
C LEU A 100 -1.06 6.82 0.89
N SER A 101 0.00 7.62 0.75
CA SER A 101 0.13 8.94 1.37
C SER A 101 0.65 9.97 0.37
N ASN A 102 -0.04 11.10 0.24
CA ASN A 102 0.39 12.23 -0.59
C ASN A 102 1.54 13.03 0.05
N THR A 103 1.89 12.75 1.31
CA THR A 103 2.98 13.40 2.03
C THR A 103 4.17 12.45 2.18
N MET A 104 5.32 12.85 1.64
CA MET A 104 6.62 12.15 1.72
C MET A 104 7.32 12.34 3.08
N SER A 105 6.59 12.34 4.19
CA SER A 105 7.20 12.60 5.50
C SER A 105 7.80 11.33 6.09
N GLU A 106 9.08 11.34 6.46
CA GLU A 106 9.75 10.25 7.21
C GLU A 106 9.02 9.93 8.53
N THR A 107 8.30 10.89 9.10
CA THR A 107 7.41 10.77 10.26
C THR A 107 6.36 9.67 10.10
N LEU A 108 5.99 9.32 8.87
CA LEU A 108 4.95 8.33 8.57
C LEU A 108 5.31 6.94 9.10
N LEU A 109 6.60 6.57 9.19
CA LEU A 109 7.01 5.25 9.69
C LEU A 109 6.69 5.05 11.18
N LYS A 110 6.92 6.09 12.00
CA LYS A 110 6.63 6.08 13.44
C LYS A 110 5.13 6.19 13.73
N GLU A 111 4.43 7.00 12.94
CA GLU A 111 2.98 7.16 13.07
C GLU A 111 2.22 5.93 12.55
N LEU A 112 2.71 5.22 11.52
CA LEU A 112 2.08 3.98 11.05
C LEU A 112 2.29 2.80 12.00
N ALA A 113 3.43 2.72 12.70
CA ALA A 113 3.58 1.79 13.82
C ALA A 113 2.57 2.07 14.96
N ARG A 114 2.15 3.34 15.15
CA ARG A 114 1.04 3.70 16.05
C ARG A 114 -0.34 3.39 15.45
N VAL A 115 -0.55 3.57 14.14
CA VAL A 115 -1.84 3.31 13.49
C VAL A 115 -2.12 1.81 13.39
N ALA A 116 -1.12 0.97 13.12
CA ALA A 116 -1.24 -0.49 13.21
C ALA A 116 -1.69 -0.94 14.62
N LYS A 117 -1.19 -0.27 15.69
CA LYS A 117 -1.63 -0.47 17.08
C LYS A 117 -3.10 -0.09 17.31
N ALA A 118 -3.67 0.81 16.50
CA ALA A 118 -5.06 1.26 16.62
C ALA A 118 -6.03 0.49 15.70
N GLU A 119 -5.59 0.07 14.52
CA GLU A 119 -6.44 -0.62 13.52
C GLU A 119 -6.83 -2.05 13.92
N HIS A 120 -6.03 -2.74 14.76
CA HIS A 120 -6.46 -4.01 15.36
C HIS A 120 -7.74 -3.89 16.21
N ARG A 121 -8.09 -2.69 16.67
CA ARG A 121 -9.32 -2.40 17.43
C ARG A 121 -10.48 -1.91 16.54
N VAL A 122 -10.19 -1.50 15.29
CA VAL A 122 -11.16 -0.87 14.38
C VAL A 122 -11.63 -1.78 13.25
N GLU A 123 -10.85 -2.81 12.88
CA GLU A 123 -11.21 -3.71 11.78
C GLU A 123 -12.41 -4.63 12.11
N GLU A 124 -12.71 -4.86 13.40
CA GLU A 124 -13.93 -5.54 13.85
C GLU A 124 -15.21 -4.69 13.63
N CYS A 125 -15.09 -3.38 13.39
CA CYS A 125 -16.24 -2.49 13.14
C CYS A 125 -16.43 -2.10 11.65
N PHE A 126 -15.38 -2.11 10.82
CA PHE A 126 -15.50 -1.61 9.44
C PHE A 126 -16.02 -2.62 8.40
N LYS A 127 -16.17 -3.90 8.74
CA LYS A 127 -16.86 -4.88 7.87
C LYS A 127 -18.35 -4.60 7.64
N ARG A 128 -18.94 -3.58 8.29
CA ARG A 128 -20.36 -3.20 8.12
C ARG A 128 -20.63 -1.86 7.42
N ALA A 129 -19.62 -1.07 7.03
CA ALA A 129 -19.83 0.29 6.53
C ALA A 129 -19.37 0.55 5.07
N LYS A 130 -19.27 -0.49 4.24
CA LYS A 130 -19.18 -0.36 2.77
C LYS A 130 -20.29 -1.12 2.04
N SER A 131 -21.46 -1.28 2.66
CA SER A 131 -22.70 -1.36 1.90
C SER A 131 -23.24 0.05 1.75
N GLU A 132 -23.22 0.53 0.51
CA GLU A 132 -24.10 1.57 -0.03
C GLU A 132 -24.01 2.97 0.59
N SER A 133 -23.13 3.79 0.00
CA SER A 133 -23.45 5.20 -0.22
C SER A 133 -23.52 5.43 -1.73
N GLY A 134 -24.63 4.99 -2.33
CA GLY A 134 -25.11 5.52 -3.60
C GLY A 134 -25.96 6.74 -3.31
N LEU A 135 -25.38 7.94 -3.34
CA LEU A 135 -26.08 9.21 -3.22
C LEU A 135 -26.37 9.80 -4.61
N GLY A 136 -27.66 9.75 -5.00
CA GLY A 136 -28.41 10.65 -5.91
C GLY A 136 -28.04 10.68 -7.40
N THR A 137 -28.96 10.89 -8.37
CA THR A 137 -30.31 11.47 -8.29
C THR A 137 -31.09 11.34 -9.64
N ILE A 138 -32.37 11.70 -9.59
CA ILE A 138 -33.38 12.08 -10.63
C ILE A 138 -34.01 11.06 -11.60
N LYS A 139 -35.33 10.90 -11.48
CA LYS A 139 -36.30 11.37 -12.50
C LYS A 139 -37.60 11.78 -11.84
#